data_AF-A0A7C1TG26-F1
#
_entry.id   AF-A0A7C1TG26-F1
#
_cell.length_a   1.000
_cell.length_b   1.000
_cell.length_c   1.000
_cell.angle_alpha   90.00
_cell.angle_beta   90.00
_cell.angle_gamma   90.00
#
_symmetry.space_group_name_H-M   'P 1'
#
loop_
_entity.id
_entity.type
_entity.pdbx_description
1 polymer ?
#
loop_
_entity_poly.entity_id
_entity_poly.type
_entity_poly.pdbx_seq_one_letter_code
_entity_poly.pdbx_strand_id
1 'polypeptide(L)' 'MFIKQQPVVGAWYVNRSGKLMKVKLMVWHHEDAVSVMIEYLDGNRQVLDVDAWYSLELSRNLQQAARSLLQQ' A
#
# COMPACT_ATOMS: atom_id res chain seq x y z
N MET A 1 2.37 -2.86 -15.29
CA MET A 1 3.00 -1.63 -14.78
C MET A 1 2.21 -1.17 -13.56
N PHE A 2 2.82 -1.19 -12.37
CA PHE A 2 2.17 -0.69 -11.17
C PHE A 2 2.19 0.84 -11.19
N ILE A 3 1.03 1.45 -10.98
CA ILE A 3 0.90 2.90 -10.87
C ILE A 3 1.11 3.28 -9.41
N LYS A 4 1.93 4.30 -9.14
CA LYS A 4 2.10 4.86 -7.80
C LYS A 4 0.73 5.15 -7.19
N GLN A 5 0.40 4.45 -6.12
CA GLN A 5 -0.90 4.61 -5.46
C GLN A 5 -0.81 5.70 -4.41
N GLN A 6 -1.76 6.63 -4.41
CA GLN A 6 -1.96 7.51 -3.26
C GLN A 6 -2.45 6.66 -2.07
N PRO A 7 -1.89 6.86 -0.86
CA PRO A 7 -2.41 6.20 0.34
C PRO A 7 -3.79 6.77 0.67
N VAL A 8 -4.73 5.87 0.99
CA VAL A 8 -6.09 6.23 1.39
C VAL A 8 -6.44 5.42 2.63
N VAL A 9 -6.67 6.11 3.76
CA VAL A 9 -7.06 5.46 5.01
C VAL A 9 -8.32 4.61 4.80
N GLY A 10 -8.28 3.37 5.28
CA GLY A 10 -9.35 2.40 5.12
C GLY A 10 -9.27 1.56 3.84
N ALA A 11 -8.50 1.97 2.84
CA ALA A 11 -8.34 1.22 1.60
C ALA A 11 -7.41 0.01 1.76
N TRP A 12 -7.70 -1.01 0.96
CA TRP A 12 -6.90 -2.22 0.83
C TRP A 12 -6.04 -2.19 -0.43
N TYR A 13 -4.82 -2.70 -0.31
CA TYR A 13 -3.85 -2.80 -1.37
C TYR A 13 -3.22 -4.19 -1.36
N VAL A 14 -2.90 -4.71 -2.54
CA VAL A 14 -2.03 -5.88 -2.71
C VAL A 14 -0.67 -5.40 -3.19
N ASN A 15 0.38 -5.84 -2.51
CA ASN A 15 1.75 -5.59 -2.94
C ASN A 15 2.24 -6.65 -3.92
N ARG A 16 3.45 -6.47 -4.48
CA ARG A 16 4.08 -7.42 -5.41
C ARG A 16 4.24 -8.84 -4.86
N SER A 17 4.30 -9.03 -3.54
CA SER A 17 4.35 -10.38 -2.94
C SER A 17 2.98 -11.08 -2.84
N GLY A 18 1.91 -10.42 -3.29
CA GLY A 18 0.53 -10.91 -3.14
C GLY A 18 -0.07 -10.68 -1.75
N LYS A 19 0.67 -10.04 -0.83
CA LYS A 19 0.17 -9.75 0.51
C LYS A 19 -0.82 -8.59 0.48
N LEU A 20 -1.96 -8.80 1.14
CA LEU A 20 -2.99 -7.79 1.34
C LEU A 20 -2.66 -6.95 2.58
N MET A 21 -2.72 -5.63 2.43
CA MET A 21 -2.47 -4.66 3.49
C MET A 21 -3.49 -3.53 3.47
N LYS A 22 -3.93 -3.09 4.65
CA LYS A 22 -4.86 -1.98 4.84
C LYS A 22 -4.12 -0.75 5.33
N VAL A 23 -4.43 0.42 4.79
CA VAL A 23 -3.97 1.68 5.40
C VAL A 23 -4.86 1.97 6.61
N LYS A 24 -4.25 2.06 7.79
CA LYS A 24 -4.96 2.32 9.06
C LYS A 24 -4.91 3.78 9.47
N LEU A 25 -3.81 4.46 9.14
CA LEU A 25 -3.57 5.83 9.56
C LEU A 25 -2.64 6.53 8.57
N MET A 26 -2.82 7.84 8.42
CA MET A 26 -1.88 8.73 7.73
C MET A 26 -1.54 9.89 8.66
N VAL A 27 -0.24 10.17 8.79
CA VAL A 27 0.28 11.34 9.51
C VAL A 27 0.56 12.43 8.52
N TRP A 28 0.08 13.63 8.83
CA TRP A 28 0.29 14.83 8.03
C TRP A 28 1.12 15.83 8.83
N HIS A 29 2.04 16.52 8.15
CA HIS A 29 2.75 17.66 8.68
C HIS A 29 2.54 18.83 7.72
N HIS A 30 1.84 19.86 8.18
CA HIS A 30 1.24 20.87 7.31
C HIS A 30 0.38 20.21 6.21
N GLU A 31 0.70 20.44 4.93
CA GLU A 31 -0.03 19.93 3.78
C GLU A 31 0.56 18.62 3.22
N ASP A 32 1.66 18.13 3.81
CA ASP A 32 2.37 16.95 3.30
C ASP A 32 2.09 15.71 4.16
N ALA A 33 1.74 14.61 3.49
CA ALA A 33 1.69 13.30 4.13
C ALA A 33 3.12 12.85 4.45
N VAL A 34 3.42 12.65 5.73
CA VAL A 34 4.78 12.28 6.18
C VAL A 34 4.91 10.78 6.38
N SER A 35 3.83 10.12 6.82
CA SER A 35 3.90 8.68 7.13
C SER A 35 2.55 7.99 6.99
N VAL A 36 2.59 6.70 6.69
CA VAL A 36 1.44 5.83 6.49
C VAL A 36 1.59 4.61 7.39
N MET A 37 0.60 4.33 8.24
CA MET A 37 0.52 3.04 8.94
C MET A 37 -0.26 2.05 8.11
N ILE A 38 0.35 0.89 7.85
CA ILE A 38 -0.31 -0.27 7.24
C ILE A 38 -0.52 -1.38 8.27
N GLU A 39 -1.54 -2.19 8.04
CA GLU A 39 -1.82 -3.43 8.78
C GLU A 39 -2.03 -4.56 7.79
N TYR A 40 -1.29 -5.65 7.96
CA TYR A 40 -1.46 -6.89 7.20
C TYR A 40 -2.62 -7.73 7.78
N LEU A 41 -3.04 -8.76 7.05
CA LEU A 41 -4.13 -9.65 7.47
C LEU A 41 -3.87 -10.41 8.78
N ASP A 42 -2.60 -10.67 9.11
CA ASP A 42 -2.18 -11.29 10.37
C ASP A 42 -2.19 -10.29 11.55
N GLY A 43 -2.56 -9.04 11.31
CA GLY A 43 -2.57 -7.97 12.31
C GLY A 43 -1.22 -7.28 12.50
N ASN A 44 -0.16 -7.70 11.79
CA ASN A 44 1.13 -7.04 11.86
C ASN A 44 1.04 -5.61 11.30
N ARG A 45 1.59 -4.65 12.03
CA ARG A 45 1.54 -3.22 11.69
C ARG A 45 2.91 -2.69 11.39
N GLN A 46 2.99 -1.83 10.38
CA GLN A 46 4.21 -1.13 10.00
C GLN A 46 3.90 0.33 9.73
N VAL A 47 4.82 1.21 10.09
CA VAL A 47 4.79 2.63 9.70
C VAL A 47 5.82 2.80 8.60
N LEU A 48 5.39 3.37 7.48
CA LEU A 48 6.21 3.71 6.34
C LEU A 48 6.28 5.22 6.24
N ASP A 49 7.45 5.78 5.93
CA ASP A 49 7.50 7.14 5.41
C ASP A 49 6.89 7.19 3.99
N VAL A 50 6.69 8.41 3.48
CA VAL A 50 6.01 8.60 2.19
C VAL A 50 6.84 8.05 1.01
N ASP A 51 8.16 8.11 1.08
CA ASP A 51 9.06 7.65 0.02
C ASP A 51 9.03 6.12 -0.06
N ALA A 52 9.09 5.45 1.09
CA ALA A 52 8.93 4.01 1.23
C ALA A 52 7.56 3.58 0.69
N TRP A 53 6.48 4.30 1.02
CA TRP A 53 5.16 4.01 0.45
C TRP A 53 5.15 4.08 -1.08
N TYR A 54 5.68 5.15 -1.69
CA TYR A 54 5.67 5.31 -3.15
C TYR A 54 6.67 4.41 -3.88
N SER A 55 7.60 3.77 -3.17
CA SER A 55 8.45 2.70 -3.71
C SER A 55 7.72 1.36 -3.86
N LEU A 56 6.57 1.20 -3.19
CA LEU A 56 5.80 -0.05 -3.26
C LEU A 56 5.05 -0.17 -4.59
N GLU A 57 5.15 -1.37 -5.17
CA GLU A 57 4.30 -1.79 -6.27
C GLU A 57 2.95 -2.28 -5.74
N LEU A 58 1.96 -1.40 -5.79
CA LEU A 58 0.63 -1.61 -5.19
C LEU A 58 -0.49 -1.64 -6.22
N SER A 59 -1.47 -2.50 -5.99
CA SER A 59 -2.74 -2.53 -6.72
C SER A 59 -3.92 -2.51 -5.77
N ARG A 60 -4.94 -1.71 -6.13
CA ARG A 60 -6.28 -1.76 -5.50
C ARG A 60 -7.22 -2.73 -6.22
N ASN A 61 -6.85 -3.20 -7.41
CA ASN A 61 -7.63 -4.15 -8.19
C ASN A 61 -6.98 -5.54 -8.09
N LEU A 62 -7.66 -6.46 -7.42
CA LEU A 62 -7.20 -7.84 -7.19
C LEU A 62 -7.02 -8.62 -8.50
N GLN A 63 -7.89 -8.42 -9.49
CA GLN A 63 -7.81 -9.11 -10.77
C GLN A 63 -6.58 -8.65 -11.55
N GLN A 64 -6.29 -7.34 -11.53
CA GLN A 64 -5.09 -6.78 -12.13
C GLN A 64 -3.81 -7.23 -11.40
N ALA A 65 -3.86 -7.29 -10.07
CA ALA A 65 -2.76 -7.79 -9.26
C ALA A 65 -2.45 -9.24 -9.60
N ALA A 66 -3.47 -10.11 -9.62
CA ALA A 66 -3.33 -11.53 -9.96
C ALA A 66 -2.70 -11.75 -11.34
N ARG A 67 -3.16 -11.00 -12.36
CA ARG A 67 -2.56 -11.06 -13.71
C ARG A 67 -1.07 -10.68 -13.69
N SER A 68 -0.71 -9.67 -12.91
CA SER A 68 0.68 -9.18 -12.83
C SER A 68 1.60 -10.13 -12.04
N LEU A 69 1.05 -10.93 -11.13
CA LEU A 69 1.79 -11.96 -10.38
C LEU A 69 2.05 -13.21 -11.22
N LEU A 70 1.12 -13.58 -12.10
CA LEU A 70 1.24 -14.77 -12.96
C LEU A 70 2.18 -14.57 -14.16
N GLN A 71 2.58 -13.33 -14.45
CA GLN A 71 3.45 -12.97 -15.57
C GLN A 71 4.93 -12.77 -15.17
N GLN A 72 5.27 -13.04 -13.91
CA GLN A 72 6.63 -12.97 -13.36
C GLN A 72 7.21 -14.37 -13.22
#